data_AF-A0A2V9T5L9-F1
#
_entry.id   AF-A0A2V9T5L9-F1
#
_cell.length_a   1.000
_cell.length_b   1.000
_cell.length_c   1.000
_cell.angle_alpha   90.00
_cell.angle_beta   90.00
_cell.angle_gamma   90.00
#
_symmetry.space_group_name_H-M   'P 1'
#
loop_
_entity.id
_entity.type
_entity.pdbx_description
1 polymer ?
#
loop_
_entity_poly.entity_id
_entity_poly.type
_entity_poly.pdbx_seq_one_letter_code
_entity_poly.pdbx_strand_id
1 'polypeptide(L)'
;MCGLCRSFQRRRPSLIRDSSGGLKLALRFTNQAHCPRNTSSRSPAKTCGRPKRSRVKNPPMQRRRVFYHVPGRFWQFYLERSAMEEPKESSQGRPNRQPEQVEISPPSPPPQLTLTQRLRILFVGPEGLRLVWRFVLYLAMASGIAFLLSDLLHPVQSSLSRLWVSLLAEVQLLTAAVVPALIMARIERRPFGAYGLPPHLAFGKTFWLGAVWGLVALTVLMIVLRGVGVFYFGGLALHGVRVLKFAAFWGVFFLLVGLFEEFLMRGYTLFTLMQAFGFWPAAIMLSILFGAIHLANQGEAWIGAAAAGLIGFFFCLTLRRTGNLWFAVGFHASWDWGETYLYSVPNSGTVAPGHLLSSSFHGSPWLSGGSVGPEGSVFVFVVIAGLWVIFDRLHPEVKYPG
;
A
#
# COMPACT_ATOMS: atom_id res chain seq x y z
N MET A 1 25.30 22.48 -61.28
CA MET A 1 24.39 23.49 -60.70
C MET A 1 24.22 23.18 -59.21
N CYS A 2 24.59 24.16 -58.36
CA CYS A 2 24.50 24.31 -56.89
C CYS A 2 24.13 23.07 -56.03
N GLY A 3 24.93 22.54 -55.10
CA GLY A 3 26.15 23.03 -54.45
C GLY A 3 25.86 23.96 -53.28
N LEU A 4 25.77 23.45 -52.04
CA LEU A 4 26.23 24.17 -50.83
C LEU A 4 26.37 23.25 -49.61
N CYS A 5 27.62 22.84 -49.45
CA CYS A 5 28.26 22.32 -48.25
C CYS A 5 28.17 23.35 -47.11
N ARG A 6 27.83 22.94 -45.87
CA ARG A 6 28.10 23.76 -44.68
C ARG A 6 29.36 23.25 -44.00
N SER A 7 30.40 24.06 -44.12
CA SER A 7 31.72 23.91 -43.55
C SER A 7 31.71 23.98 -42.02
N PHE A 8 32.39 23.02 -41.40
CA PHE A 8 32.99 23.15 -40.08
C PHE A 8 33.98 24.33 -40.08
N GLN A 9 33.74 25.38 -39.29
CA GLN A 9 34.75 26.40 -39.01
C GLN A 9 35.09 26.40 -37.52
N ARG A 10 36.24 25.79 -37.20
CA ARG A 10 36.96 25.95 -35.94
C ARG A 10 37.31 27.44 -35.76
N ARG A 11 36.76 28.10 -34.74
CA ARG A 11 37.26 29.42 -34.31
C ARG A 11 38.48 29.23 -33.42
N ARG A 12 39.61 29.80 -33.83
CA ARG A 12 40.81 29.96 -32.99
C ARG A 12 40.52 30.95 -31.86
N PRO A 13 41.00 30.72 -30.62
CA PRO A 13 40.96 31.76 -29.59
C PRO A 13 42.06 32.80 -29.83
N SER A 14 41.69 34.09 -29.77
CA SER A 14 42.61 35.22 -29.76
C SER A 14 43.11 35.47 -28.33
N LEU A 15 44.44 35.47 -28.16
CA LEU A 15 45.11 35.78 -26.90
C LEU A 15 45.32 37.30 -26.79
N ILE A 16 44.84 37.91 -25.71
CA ILE A 16 45.19 39.29 -25.34
C ILE A 16 45.93 39.22 -24.01
N ARG A 17 47.16 39.74 -23.99
CA ARG A 17 48.06 39.81 -22.82
C ARG A 17 47.73 41.05 -22.01
N ASP A 18 47.56 40.90 -20.70
CA ASP A 18 47.59 42.02 -19.76
C ASP A 18 48.99 42.14 -19.12
N SER A 19 49.29 43.35 -18.64
CA SER A 19 50.53 43.93 -18.09
C SER A 19 51.20 43.19 -16.91
N SER A 20 50.81 41.95 -16.61
CA SER A 20 51.39 41.11 -15.53
C SER A 20 51.56 39.61 -15.89
N GLY A 21 51.43 39.21 -17.16
CA GLY A 21 52.00 37.96 -17.67
C GLY A 21 51.29 36.63 -17.34
N GLY A 22 50.03 36.62 -16.87
CA GLY A 22 49.26 35.40 -16.61
C GLY A 22 47.94 35.29 -17.38
N LEU A 23 47.62 34.12 -17.96
CA LEU A 23 46.38 33.83 -18.68
C LEU A 23 45.24 33.42 -17.71
N LYS A 24 44.10 34.13 -17.68
CA LYS A 24 42.87 33.67 -17.01
C LYS A 24 41.63 33.92 -17.87
N LEU A 25 40.77 32.90 -17.97
CA LEU A 25 39.45 32.96 -18.59
C LEU A 25 38.45 33.58 -17.60
N ALA A 26 37.93 34.77 -17.90
CA ALA A 26 36.95 35.46 -17.08
C ALA A 26 35.62 35.60 -17.83
N LEU A 27 34.54 35.09 -17.24
CA LEU A 27 33.16 35.45 -17.62
C LEU A 27 32.40 35.82 -16.34
N ARG A 28 32.10 37.12 -16.19
CA ARG A 28 31.13 37.68 -15.24
C ARG A 28 30.11 38.55 -16.00
N PHE A 29 28.84 38.14 -15.89
CA PHE A 29 27.63 38.88 -15.52
C PHE A 29 27.06 40.13 -16.25
N THR A 30 25.72 40.11 -16.32
CA THR A 30 24.70 41.22 -16.40
C THR A 30 24.46 41.84 -17.79
N ASN A 31 23.34 42.47 -18.18
CA ASN A 31 21.97 42.69 -17.65
C ASN A 31 21.03 43.04 -18.85
N GLN A 32 19.71 43.12 -18.62
CA GLN A 32 18.62 43.41 -19.57
C GLN A 32 18.72 44.71 -20.40
N ALA A 33 18.07 44.73 -21.59
CA ALA A 33 16.80 45.46 -21.89
C ALA A 33 16.71 46.02 -23.34
N HIS A 34 15.73 45.60 -24.14
CA HIS A 34 14.86 46.50 -24.94
C HIS A 34 13.73 45.74 -25.65
N CYS A 35 12.53 46.33 -25.65
CA CYS A 35 11.28 45.80 -26.17
C CYS A 35 10.66 46.85 -27.11
N PRO A 36 10.10 46.51 -28.30
CA PRO A 36 9.29 47.45 -29.05
C PRO A 36 7.78 47.22 -28.85
N ARG A 37 7.06 48.33 -28.72
CA ARG A 37 5.59 48.45 -28.61
C ARG A 37 4.92 48.23 -29.97
N ASN A 38 3.74 47.63 -29.97
CA ASN A 38 2.64 48.14 -30.77
C ASN A 38 1.29 47.87 -30.10
N THR A 39 0.45 48.90 -30.09
CA THR A 39 -0.82 49.02 -29.38
C THR A 39 -2.00 48.95 -30.34
N SER A 40 -3.08 48.25 -29.99
CA SER A 40 -4.45 48.75 -30.23
C SER A 40 -5.44 48.10 -29.28
N SER A 41 -5.98 48.92 -28.38
CA SER A 41 -7.07 48.63 -27.44
C SER A 41 -8.43 48.68 -28.15
N ARG A 42 -9.42 47.90 -27.65
CA ARG A 42 -10.85 48.31 -27.57
C ARG A 42 -11.59 47.44 -26.52
N SER A 43 -11.63 47.90 -25.27
CA SER A 43 -12.85 48.03 -24.42
C SER A 43 -12.50 48.24 -22.93
N PRO A 44 -13.22 49.08 -22.17
CA PRO A 44 -12.70 49.76 -20.98
C PRO A 44 -13.22 49.20 -19.63
N ALA A 45 -12.50 49.59 -18.58
CA ALA A 45 -12.61 49.18 -17.18
C ALA A 45 -13.94 49.50 -16.47
N LYS A 46 -14.18 48.76 -15.36
CA LYS A 46 -14.94 49.11 -14.12
C LYS A 46 -14.82 47.84 -13.23
N THR A 47 -14.10 47.79 -12.10
CA THR A 47 -14.22 48.62 -10.89
C THR A 47 -12.98 48.45 -10.00
N CYS A 48 -12.24 49.55 -9.77
CA CYS A 48 -11.41 49.72 -8.58
C CYS A 48 -12.27 50.28 -7.46
N GLY A 49 -12.12 49.77 -6.23
CA GLY A 49 -12.70 50.41 -5.04
C GLY A 49 -13.14 49.44 -3.95
N ARG A 50 -12.19 48.82 -3.24
CA ARG A 50 -12.41 48.40 -1.84
C ARG A 50 -11.13 48.64 -1.00
N PRO A 51 -11.26 49.22 0.21
CA PRO A 51 -10.13 49.66 1.02
C PRO A 51 -9.37 48.50 1.66
N LYS A 52 -8.06 48.71 1.88
CA LYS A 52 -7.18 47.84 2.68
C LYS A 52 -7.81 47.63 4.06
N ARG A 53 -8.28 46.41 4.36
CA ARG A 53 -8.78 46.08 5.69
C ARG A 53 -7.62 45.90 6.65
N SER A 54 -7.70 46.72 7.70
CA SER A 54 -6.87 46.80 8.88
C SER A 54 -6.53 45.45 9.53
N ARG A 55 -5.26 45.37 9.95
CA ARG A 55 -4.73 44.69 11.14
C ARG A 55 -5.82 44.30 12.16
N VAL A 56 -6.33 43.07 12.08
CA VAL A 56 -7.10 42.46 13.18
C VAL A 56 -6.11 41.73 14.07
N LYS A 57 -5.94 42.22 15.30
CA LYS A 57 -5.26 41.51 16.38
C LYS A 57 -6.14 40.32 16.76
N ASN A 58 -5.64 39.10 16.58
CA ASN A 58 -6.30 37.91 17.12
C ASN A 58 -6.19 37.92 18.66
N PRO A 59 -7.29 37.76 19.41
CA PRO A 59 -7.21 37.51 20.84
C PRO A 59 -6.66 36.09 21.11
N PRO A 60 -5.98 35.86 22.24
CA PRO A 60 -5.34 34.59 22.53
C PRO A 60 -6.36 33.50 22.86
N MET A 61 -6.36 32.41 22.09
CA MET A 61 -7.06 31.17 22.45
C MET A 61 -6.35 30.50 23.62
N GLN A 62 -6.89 30.68 24.83
CA GLN A 62 -6.66 29.79 25.96
C GLN A 62 -7.49 28.51 25.77
N ARG A 63 -6.83 27.37 25.55
CA ARG A 63 -6.88 26.18 26.42
C ARG A 63 -6.32 24.94 25.71
N ARG A 64 -5.17 24.53 26.25
CA ARG A 64 -4.64 23.16 26.40
C ARG A 64 -5.45 22.03 25.73
N ARG A 65 -4.85 21.41 24.71
CA ARG A 65 -4.93 19.94 24.54
C ARG A 65 -3.53 19.38 24.72
N VAL A 66 -3.25 18.98 25.96
CA VAL A 66 -2.13 18.13 26.30
C VAL A 66 -2.47 16.74 25.77
N PHE A 67 -1.69 16.27 24.81
CA PHE A 67 -1.68 14.86 24.42
C PHE A 67 -1.10 14.06 25.59
N TYR A 68 -1.89 13.17 26.18
CA TYR A 68 -1.33 12.09 26.99
C TYR A 68 -1.14 10.87 26.09
N HIS A 69 0.12 10.49 25.90
CA HIS A 69 0.48 9.10 25.68
C HIS A 69 -0.05 8.29 26.87
N VAL A 70 -0.78 7.21 26.60
CA VAL A 70 -1.11 6.19 27.60
C VAL A 70 -0.16 5.01 27.38
N PRO A 71 0.85 4.77 28.24
CA PRO A 71 1.55 3.50 28.28
C PRO A 71 0.65 2.46 28.96
N GLY A 72 0.72 1.22 28.47
CA GLY A 72 -0.16 0.12 28.87
C GLY A 72 -0.22 -0.14 30.38
N ARG A 73 -1.44 -0.12 30.93
CA ARG A 73 -1.75 -0.57 32.30
C ARG A 73 -1.76 -2.09 32.38
N PHE A 74 -0.58 -2.70 32.47
CA PHE A 74 -0.48 -4.12 32.84
C PHE A 74 0.39 -4.40 34.07
N TRP A 75 1.19 -3.42 34.52
CA TRP A 75 2.16 -3.62 35.61
C TRP A 75 1.97 -2.74 36.87
N GLN A 76 1.01 -1.81 36.90
CA GLN A 76 0.78 -0.95 38.08
C GLN A 76 0.01 -1.63 39.22
N PHE A 77 -0.73 -2.71 38.95
CA PHE A 77 -1.57 -3.36 39.98
C PHE A 77 -0.77 -4.20 41.00
N TYR A 78 0.49 -4.54 40.70
CA TYR A 78 1.30 -5.43 41.54
C TYR A 78 2.25 -4.71 42.50
N LEU A 79 2.57 -3.43 42.27
CA LEU A 79 3.53 -2.67 43.09
C LEU A 79 2.87 -1.86 44.21
N GLU A 80 1.58 -1.54 44.10
CA GLU A 80 0.85 -0.71 45.07
C GLU A 80 0.35 -1.49 46.29
N ARG A 81 0.47 -2.83 46.28
CA ARG A 81 0.00 -3.71 47.36
C ARG A 81 1.06 -4.02 48.43
N SER A 82 2.29 -3.52 48.28
CA SER A 82 3.42 -3.82 49.19
C SER A 82 3.87 -2.65 50.06
N ALA A 83 3.13 -1.53 50.09
CA ALA A 83 3.45 -0.38 50.94
C ALA A 83 2.20 0.11 51.68
N MET A 84 1.85 -0.57 52.77
CA MET A 84 0.96 -0.05 53.81
C MET A 84 1.68 -0.23 55.14
N GLU A 85 2.27 0.85 55.62
CA GLU A 85 2.72 0.99 57.01
C GLU A 85 1.49 1.15 57.92
N GLU A 86 1.51 0.50 59.09
CA GLU A 86 0.47 0.63 60.12
C GLU A 86 0.49 2.05 60.73
N PRO A 87 -0.67 2.72 60.90
CA PRO A 87 -0.73 3.97 61.65
C PRO A 87 -0.81 3.70 63.17
N LYS A 88 0.10 4.31 63.92
CA LYS A 88 0.04 4.40 65.39
C LYS A 88 -1.15 5.25 65.84
N GLU A 89 -1.87 4.72 66.82
CA GLU A 89 -3.02 5.34 67.47
C GLU A 89 -2.57 6.45 68.44
N SER A 90 -3.06 7.68 68.26
CA SER A 90 -2.89 8.77 69.25
C SER A 90 -4.26 9.24 69.72
N SER A 91 -4.54 8.98 70.99
CA SER A 91 -5.76 9.33 71.71
C SER A 91 -5.83 10.82 72.04
N GLN A 92 -6.75 11.57 71.44
CA GLN A 92 -7.28 12.81 72.02
C GLN A 92 -8.79 12.92 71.79
N GLY A 93 -9.51 13.17 72.89
CA GLY A 93 -10.95 13.02 73.02
C GLY A 93 -11.81 13.96 72.19
N ARG A 94 -12.99 13.46 71.83
CA ARG A 94 -14.15 14.26 71.38
C ARG A 94 -15.38 13.87 72.20
N PRO A 95 -16.25 14.85 72.52
CA PRO A 95 -17.42 14.61 73.35
C PRO A 95 -18.48 13.80 72.61
N ASN A 96 -19.22 13.05 73.41
CA ASN A 96 -20.28 12.10 73.08
C ASN A 96 -21.37 12.74 72.18
N ARG A 97 -21.29 12.54 70.87
CA ARG A 97 -22.46 12.64 69.98
C ARG A 97 -23.00 11.23 69.78
N GLN A 98 -24.27 11.04 70.15
CA GLN A 98 -25.01 9.82 69.79
C GLN A 98 -24.86 9.58 68.28
N PRO A 99 -24.59 8.34 67.85
CA PRO A 99 -24.53 8.03 66.43
C PRO A 99 -25.92 8.21 65.84
N GLU A 100 -26.10 9.28 65.08
CA GLU A 100 -27.19 9.39 64.11
C GLU A 100 -27.05 8.20 63.17
N GLN A 101 -27.97 7.25 63.28
CA GLN A 101 -28.04 6.11 62.38
C GLN A 101 -28.33 6.65 60.99
N VAL A 102 -27.27 6.90 60.22
CA VAL A 102 -27.39 7.02 58.76
C VAL A 102 -27.84 5.64 58.30
N GLU A 103 -29.13 5.52 58.05
CA GLU A 103 -29.73 4.35 57.41
C GLU A 103 -29.11 4.27 56.01
N ILE A 104 -28.00 3.53 55.89
CA ILE A 104 -27.37 3.23 54.61
C ILE A 104 -28.36 2.33 53.88
N SER A 105 -29.23 2.96 53.07
CA SER A 105 -30.08 2.24 52.15
C SER A 105 -29.18 1.29 51.35
N PRO A 106 -29.55 -0.01 51.23
CA PRO A 106 -28.73 -0.96 50.50
C PRO A 106 -28.47 -0.39 49.09
N PRO A 107 -27.24 -0.50 48.56
CA PRO A 107 -26.94 0.01 47.23
C PRO A 107 -27.95 -0.60 46.27
N SER A 108 -28.71 0.26 45.59
CA SER A 108 -29.69 -0.15 44.59
C SER A 108 -29.00 -1.13 43.63
N PRO A 109 -29.62 -2.29 43.33
CA PRO A 109 -28.99 -3.30 42.49
C PRO A 109 -28.61 -2.67 41.15
N PRO A 110 -27.44 -3.02 40.58
CA PRO A 110 -27.01 -2.46 39.32
C PRO A 110 -28.12 -2.65 38.28
N PRO A 111 -28.41 -1.62 37.46
CA PRO A 111 -29.51 -1.70 36.51
C PRO A 111 -29.33 -2.94 35.62
N GLN A 112 -30.32 -3.83 35.66
CA GLN A 112 -30.30 -5.03 34.85
C GLN A 112 -30.48 -4.63 33.38
N LEU A 113 -29.39 -4.63 32.63
CA LEU A 113 -29.42 -4.37 31.19
C LEU A 113 -30.30 -5.41 30.50
N THR A 114 -31.26 -4.93 29.71
CA THR A 114 -32.09 -5.79 28.85
C THR A 114 -31.21 -6.53 27.84
N LEU A 115 -31.65 -7.69 27.36
CA LEU A 115 -30.93 -8.45 26.33
C LEU A 115 -30.60 -7.57 25.12
N THR A 116 -31.52 -6.70 24.70
CA THR A 116 -31.32 -5.72 23.63
C THR A 116 -30.23 -4.70 23.95
N GLN A 117 -30.14 -4.22 25.19
CA GLN A 117 -29.07 -3.31 25.62
C GLN A 117 -27.71 -4.02 25.66
N ARG A 118 -27.66 -5.27 26.14
CA ARG A 118 -26.43 -6.09 26.13
C ARG A 118 -25.95 -6.35 24.71
N LEU A 119 -26.85 -6.74 23.80
CA LEU A 119 -26.54 -6.92 22.38
C LEU A 119 -26.06 -5.61 21.75
N ARG A 120 -26.73 -4.49 22.02
CA ARG A 120 -26.30 -3.18 21.50
C ARG A 120 -24.90 -2.81 21.96
N ILE A 121 -24.55 -3.05 23.22
CA ILE A 121 -23.19 -2.81 23.73
C ILE A 121 -22.18 -3.72 23.04
N LEU A 122 -22.54 -4.97 22.76
CA LEU A 122 -21.67 -5.95 22.12
C LEU A 122 -21.37 -5.60 20.65
N PHE A 123 -22.36 -5.13 19.89
CA PHE A 123 -22.21 -4.85 18.46
C PHE A 123 -21.84 -3.39 18.16
N VAL A 124 -22.36 -2.44 18.93
CA VAL A 124 -22.28 -1.00 18.65
C VAL A 124 -21.50 -0.30 19.76
N GLY A 125 -20.38 0.33 19.39
CA GLY A 125 -19.62 1.24 20.22
C GLY A 125 -20.01 2.71 20.00
N PRO A 126 -19.30 3.65 20.66
CA PRO A 126 -19.56 5.09 20.54
C PRO A 126 -19.49 5.62 19.10
N GLU A 127 -18.64 5.01 18.27
CA GLU A 127 -18.37 5.39 16.88
C GLU A 127 -19.11 4.51 15.85
N GLY A 128 -20.09 3.71 16.27
CA GLY A 128 -20.84 2.79 15.41
C GLY A 128 -20.44 1.32 15.60
N LEU A 129 -20.47 0.50 14.54
CA LEU A 129 -20.18 -0.93 14.63
C LEU A 129 -18.75 -1.19 15.16
N ARG A 130 -18.59 -2.06 16.15
CA ARG A 130 -17.27 -2.38 16.71
C ARG A 130 -16.36 -3.04 15.66
N LEU A 131 -15.04 -2.83 15.80
CA LEU A 131 -14.02 -3.25 14.82
C LEU A 131 -14.06 -4.75 14.52
N VAL A 132 -14.22 -5.59 15.55
CA VAL A 132 -14.30 -7.05 15.39
C VAL A 132 -15.45 -7.43 14.46
N TRP A 133 -16.63 -6.84 14.65
CA TRP A 133 -17.79 -7.12 13.81
C TRP A 133 -17.65 -6.54 12.41
N ARG A 134 -16.99 -5.39 12.24
CA ARG A 134 -16.66 -4.84 10.91
C ARG A 134 -15.81 -5.80 10.10
N PHE A 135 -14.82 -6.43 10.74
CA PHE A 135 -13.94 -7.41 10.11
C PHE A 135 -14.68 -8.73 9.83
N VAL A 136 -15.40 -9.27 10.82
CA VAL A 136 -16.15 -10.52 10.68
C VAL A 136 -17.24 -10.41 9.60
N LEU A 137 -18.01 -9.32 9.58
CA LEU A 137 -19.05 -9.12 8.55
C LEU A 137 -18.45 -8.99 7.16
N TYR A 138 -17.32 -8.28 7.02
CA TYR A 138 -16.63 -8.17 5.74
C TYR A 138 -16.20 -9.53 5.22
N LEU A 139 -15.52 -10.34 6.02
CA LEU A 139 -15.09 -11.68 5.62
C LEU A 139 -16.27 -12.61 5.36
N ALA A 140 -17.32 -12.57 6.19
CA ALA A 140 -18.51 -13.39 5.99
C ALA A 140 -19.22 -13.05 4.67
N MET A 141 -19.37 -11.76 4.35
CA MET A 141 -19.93 -11.33 3.08
C MET A 141 -19.03 -11.69 1.89
N ALA A 142 -17.70 -11.55 2.03
CA ALA A 142 -16.76 -11.91 0.99
C ALA A 142 -16.84 -13.41 0.65
N SER A 143 -16.76 -14.27 1.67
CA SER A 143 -16.90 -15.71 1.50
C SER A 143 -18.27 -16.10 0.95
N GLY A 144 -19.34 -15.47 1.45
CA GLY A 144 -20.71 -15.71 0.98
C GLY A 144 -20.88 -15.34 -0.50
N ILE A 145 -20.39 -14.16 -0.91
CA ILE A 145 -20.45 -13.73 -2.32
C ILE A 145 -19.59 -14.63 -3.20
N ALA A 146 -18.38 -15.00 -2.78
CA ALA A 146 -17.53 -15.92 -3.54
C ALA A 146 -18.22 -17.27 -3.76
N PHE A 147 -18.84 -17.84 -2.71
CA PHE A 147 -19.60 -19.08 -2.81
C PHE A 147 -20.81 -18.95 -3.75
N LEU A 148 -21.63 -17.91 -3.58
CA LEU A 148 -22.81 -17.66 -4.41
C LEU A 148 -22.45 -17.45 -5.89
N LEU A 149 -21.39 -16.70 -6.18
CA LEU A 149 -20.93 -16.47 -7.55
C LEU A 149 -20.36 -17.73 -8.18
N SER A 150 -19.68 -18.57 -7.40
CA SER A 150 -19.18 -19.87 -7.87
C SER A 150 -20.32 -20.78 -8.30
N ASP A 151 -21.34 -20.93 -7.45
CA ASP A 151 -22.53 -21.75 -7.73
C ASP A 151 -23.31 -21.22 -8.94
N LEU A 152 -23.58 -19.91 -8.98
CA LEU A 152 -24.34 -19.28 -10.05
C LEU A 152 -23.65 -19.38 -11.43
N LEU A 153 -22.32 -19.30 -11.45
CA LEU A 153 -21.54 -19.29 -12.69
C LEU A 153 -21.08 -20.69 -13.12
N HIS A 154 -21.26 -21.72 -12.29
CA HIS A 154 -20.89 -23.11 -12.61
C HIS A 154 -21.42 -23.60 -13.98
N PRO A 155 -22.69 -23.33 -14.38
CA PRO A 155 -23.17 -23.73 -15.70
C PRO A 155 -22.40 -23.05 -16.84
N VAL A 156 -22.04 -21.77 -16.67
CA VAL A 156 -21.28 -20.99 -17.66
C VAL A 156 -19.85 -21.51 -17.76
N GLN A 157 -19.21 -21.79 -16.61
CA GLN A 157 -17.83 -22.29 -16.56
C GLN A 157 -17.64 -23.59 -17.34
N SER A 158 -18.63 -24.49 -17.32
CA SER A 158 -18.56 -25.76 -18.06
C SER A 158 -18.48 -25.59 -19.59
N SER A 159 -18.90 -24.43 -20.12
CA SER A 159 -18.84 -24.09 -21.55
C SER A 159 -17.56 -23.34 -21.97
N LEU A 160 -16.73 -22.92 -21.01
CA LEU A 160 -15.55 -22.10 -21.25
C LEU A 160 -14.27 -22.93 -21.28
N SER A 161 -13.23 -22.40 -21.96
CA SER A 161 -11.89 -22.99 -21.85
C SER A 161 -11.29 -22.69 -20.47
N ARG A 162 -10.33 -23.51 -20.03
CA ARG A 162 -9.67 -23.37 -18.71
C ARG A 162 -9.13 -21.96 -18.44
N LEU A 163 -8.60 -21.27 -19.45
CA LEU A 163 -8.10 -19.90 -19.33
C LEU A 163 -9.22 -18.88 -19.04
N TRP A 164 -10.36 -19.03 -19.72
CA TRP A 164 -11.49 -18.14 -19.47
C TRP A 164 -12.18 -18.45 -18.15
N VAL A 165 -12.18 -19.71 -17.71
CA VAL A 165 -12.63 -20.11 -16.37
C VAL A 165 -11.73 -19.48 -15.30
N SER A 166 -10.40 -19.52 -15.44
CA SER A 166 -9.50 -18.90 -14.46
C SER A 166 -9.66 -17.38 -14.44
N LEU A 167 -9.77 -16.72 -15.60
CA LEU A 167 -10.02 -15.28 -15.64
C LEU A 167 -11.36 -14.92 -14.96
N LEU A 168 -12.40 -15.72 -15.19
CA LEU A 168 -13.70 -15.54 -14.52
C LEU A 168 -13.58 -15.71 -13.01
N ALA A 169 -12.77 -16.66 -12.54
CA ALA A 169 -12.48 -16.83 -11.12
C ALA A 169 -11.85 -15.58 -10.49
N GLU A 170 -10.89 -14.94 -11.16
CA GLU A 170 -10.30 -13.68 -10.67
C GLU A 170 -11.33 -12.54 -10.61
N VAL A 171 -12.24 -12.46 -11.59
CA VAL A 171 -13.35 -11.49 -11.54
C VAL A 171 -14.27 -11.78 -10.36
N GLN A 172 -14.59 -13.05 -10.09
CA GLN A 172 -15.41 -13.47 -8.95
C GLN A 172 -14.74 -13.08 -7.62
N LEU A 173 -13.45 -13.37 -7.47
CA LEU A 173 -12.67 -13.05 -6.26
C LEU A 173 -12.57 -11.55 -6.02
N LEU A 174 -12.25 -10.77 -7.06
CA LEU A 174 -12.23 -9.31 -6.96
C LEU A 174 -13.61 -8.76 -6.57
N THR A 175 -14.68 -9.28 -7.17
CA THR A 175 -16.06 -8.89 -6.82
C THR A 175 -16.38 -9.21 -5.36
N ALA A 176 -15.99 -10.41 -4.91
CA ALA A 176 -16.16 -10.85 -3.53
C ALA A 176 -15.35 -10.01 -2.52
N ALA A 177 -14.25 -9.38 -2.93
CA ALA A 177 -13.53 -8.43 -2.06
C ALA A 177 -14.16 -7.03 -2.09
N VAL A 178 -14.48 -6.50 -3.28
CA VAL A 178 -14.91 -5.11 -3.47
C VAL A 178 -16.36 -4.86 -3.03
N VAL A 179 -17.30 -5.76 -3.35
CA VAL A 179 -18.73 -5.57 -3.04
C VAL A 179 -18.98 -5.47 -1.52
N PRO A 180 -18.45 -6.37 -0.67
CA PRO A 180 -18.55 -6.20 0.78
C PRO A 180 -17.94 -4.89 1.27
N ALA A 181 -16.80 -4.47 0.74
CA ALA A 181 -16.19 -3.21 1.13
C ALA A 181 -17.05 -2.00 0.74
N LEU A 182 -17.77 -2.04 -0.39
CA LEU A 182 -18.73 -1.00 -0.76
C LEU A 182 -19.92 -0.96 0.20
N ILE A 183 -20.44 -2.12 0.60
CA ILE A 183 -21.51 -2.22 1.61
C ILE A 183 -21.01 -1.65 2.94
N MET A 184 -19.81 -2.04 3.38
CA MET A 184 -19.19 -1.53 4.59
C MET A 184 -18.91 -0.03 4.50
N ALA A 185 -18.51 0.50 3.35
CA ALA A 185 -18.35 1.95 3.13
C ALA A 185 -19.64 2.71 3.45
N ARG A 186 -20.80 2.15 3.06
CA ARG A 186 -22.11 2.74 3.33
C ARG A 186 -22.49 2.63 4.80
N ILE A 187 -22.27 1.47 5.43
CA ILE A 187 -22.52 1.24 6.86
C ILE A 187 -21.67 2.19 7.71
N GLU A 188 -20.41 2.37 7.34
CA GLU A 188 -19.44 3.21 8.04
C GLU A 188 -19.54 4.69 7.68
N ARG A 189 -20.37 5.04 6.68
CA ARG A 189 -20.49 6.39 6.11
C ARG A 189 -19.13 6.98 5.69
N ARG A 190 -18.29 6.16 5.06
CA ARG A 190 -16.95 6.54 4.59
C ARG A 190 -16.87 6.43 3.06
N PRO A 191 -16.05 7.27 2.41
CA PRO A 191 -15.79 7.10 0.99
C PRO A 191 -14.99 5.81 0.76
N PHE A 192 -15.31 5.04 -0.29
CA PHE A 192 -14.62 3.78 -0.63
C PHE A 192 -13.10 3.94 -0.76
N GLY A 193 -12.65 5.08 -1.31
CA GLY A 193 -11.23 5.39 -1.44
C GLY A 193 -10.46 5.48 -0.12
N ALA A 194 -11.15 5.56 1.03
CA ALA A 194 -10.51 5.50 2.35
C ALA A 194 -9.85 4.13 2.62
N TYR A 195 -10.29 3.07 1.95
CA TYR A 195 -9.70 1.72 2.05
C TYR A 195 -8.50 1.53 1.11
N GLY A 196 -7.77 2.60 0.81
CA GLY A 196 -6.53 2.56 0.03
C GLY A 196 -6.69 2.50 -1.49
N LEU A 197 -7.90 2.36 -2.04
CA LEU A 197 -8.14 2.23 -3.48
C LEU A 197 -9.03 3.36 -4.05
N PRO A 198 -8.57 4.64 -4.01
CA PRO A 198 -9.35 5.78 -4.49
C PRO A 198 -9.54 5.71 -6.02
N PRO A 199 -10.80 5.67 -6.53
CA PRO A 199 -11.07 5.49 -7.96
C PRO A 199 -10.56 6.64 -8.84
N HIS A 200 -10.52 7.87 -8.33
CA HIS A 200 -10.03 9.03 -9.08
C HIS A 200 -8.51 9.01 -9.36
N LEU A 201 -7.76 8.10 -8.71
CA LEU A 201 -6.33 7.87 -8.96
C LEU A 201 -6.07 6.57 -9.74
N ALA A 202 -7.12 5.89 -10.19
CA ALA A 202 -7.02 4.62 -10.90
C ALA A 202 -6.15 4.73 -12.14
N PHE A 203 -5.21 3.78 -12.26
CA PHE A 203 -4.28 3.68 -13.40
C PHE A 203 -3.48 4.97 -13.67
N GLY A 204 -3.34 5.83 -12.66
CA GLY A 204 -2.56 7.06 -12.72
C GLY A 204 -1.06 6.82 -12.61
N LYS A 205 -0.30 7.89 -12.40
CA LYS A 205 1.18 7.87 -12.30
C LYS A 205 1.69 6.84 -11.29
N THR A 206 1.06 6.74 -10.13
CA THR A 206 1.47 5.84 -9.04
C THR A 206 1.39 4.37 -9.45
N PHE A 207 0.35 3.99 -10.22
CA PHE A 207 0.19 2.64 -10.75
C PHE A 207 1.30 2.29 -11.72
N TRP A 208 1.53 3.13 -12.73
CA TRP A 208 2.57 2.88 -13.73
C TRP A 208 3.98 2.92 -13.15
N LEU A 209 4.22 3.76 -12.13
CA LEU A 209 5.47 3.73 -11.39
C LEU A 209 5.65 2.39 -10.66
N GLY A 210 4.60 1.88 -10.01
CA GLY A 210 4.59 0.54 -9.43
C GLY A 210 4.91 -0.54 -10.48
N ALA A 211 4.24 -0.49 -11.63
CA ALA A 211 4.45 -1.45 -12.71
C ALA A 211 5.87 -1.44 -13.26
N VAL A 212 6.49 -0.26 -13.42
CA VAL A 212 7.90 -0.17 -13.81
C VAL A 212 8.80 -0.77 -12.74
N TRP A 213 8.52 -0.49 -11.46
CA TRP A 213 9.30 -1.06 -10.36
C TRP A 213 9.21 -2.59 -10.30
N GLY A 214 8.02 -3.17 -10.48
CA GLY A 214 7.83 -4.62 -10.49
C GLY A 214 8.59 -5.28 -11.64
N LEU A 215 8.41 -4.79 -12.87
CA LEU A 215 9.15 -5.31 -14.03
C LEU A 215 10.67 -5.19 -13.86
N VAL A 216 11.17 -4.05 -13.38
CA VAL A 216 12.60 -3.81 -13.18
C VAL A 216 13.15 -4.73 -12.09
N ALA A 217 12.45 -4.87 -10.97
CA ALA A 217 12.88 -5.75 -9.88
C ALA A 217 12.98 -7.20 -10.33
N LEU A 218 11.97 -7.68 -11.07
CA LEU A 218 11.99 -9.02 -11.63
C LEU A 218 13.12 -9.16 -12.65
N THR A 219 13.29 -8.19 -13.56
CA THR A 219 14.37 -8.20 -14.55
C THR A 219 15.75 -8.33 -13.87
N VAL A 220 15.97 -7.58 -12.79
CA VAL A 220 17.21 -7.65 -12.00
C VAL A 220 17.39 -9.05 -11.41
N LEU A 221 16.34 -9.64 -10.84
CA LEU A 221 16.38 -11.01 -10.33
C LEU A 221 16.75 -12.00 -11.45
N MET A 222 16.09 -11.93 -12.61
CA MET A 222 16.37 -12.81 -13.75
C MET A 222 17.80 -12.66 -14.27
N ILE A 223 18.35 -11.43 -14.31
CA ILE A 223 19.74 -11.18 -14.68
C ILE A 223 20.71 -11.79 -13.66
N VAL A 224 20.42 -11.70 -12.36
CA VAL A 224 21.24 -12.33 -11.30
C VAL A 224 21.23 -13.85 -11.46
N LEU A 225 20.06 -14.46 -11.65
CA LEU A 225 19.93 -15.91 -11.88
C LEU A 225 20.67 -16.35 -13.14
N ARG A 226 20.61 -15.55 -14.20
CA ARG A 226 21.41 -15.76 -15.41
C ARG A 226 22.90 -15.67 -15.12
N GLY A 227 23.35 -14.67 -14.38
CA GLY A 227 24.75 -14.44 -14.05
C GLY A 227 25.38 -15.56 -13.23
N VAL A 228 24.59 -16.18 -12.34
CA VAL A 228 25.00 -17.36 -11.55
C VAL A 228 24.86 -18.67 -12.36
N GLY A 229 24.30 -18.61 -13.57
CA GLY A 229 24.24 -19.75 -14.49
C GLY A 229 23.08 -20.72 -14.23
N VAL A 230 22.10 -20.33 -13.41
CA VAL A 230 20.93 -21.17 -13.06
C VAL A 230 19.69 -20.86 -13.90
N PHE A 231 19.72 -19.83 -14.75
CA PHE A 231 18.61 -19.44 -15.61
C PHE A 231 19.03 -19.07 -17.04
N TYR A 232 18.20 -19.42 -18.03
CA TYR A 232 18.44 -19.15 -19.46
C TYR A 232 17.16 -18.67 -20.14
N PHE A 233 17.23 -17.53 -20.85
CA PHE A 233 16.09 -16.82 -21.45
C PHE A 233 15.44 -17.51 -22.66
N GLY A 234 16.00 -18.60 -23.20
CA GLY A 234 15.43 -19.29 -24.35
C GLY A 234 15.23 -18.44 -25.61
N GLY A 235 14.52 -18.98 -26.61
CA GLY A 235 14.05 -18.25 -27.79
C GLY A 235 12.59 -17.82 -27.64
N LEU A 236 12.02 -17.22 -28.69
CA LEU A 236 10.59 -16.89 -28.72
C LEU A 236 9.74 -18.16 -28.89
N ALA A 237 8.83 -18.41 -27.96
CA ALA A 237 7.84 -19.48 -28.02
C ALA A 237 6.57 -19.05 -28.79
N LEU A 238 6.26 -17.75 -28.81
CA LEU A 238 5.11 -17.18 -29.50
C LEU A 238 5.50 -16.35 -30.73
N HIS A 239 4.61 -16.37 -31.72
CA HIS A 239 4.81 -15.68 -33.00
C HIS A 239 3.52 -14.98 -33.47
N GLY A 240 3.68 -13.92 -34.27
CA GLY A 240 2.58 -13.18 -34.89
C GLY A 240 1.59 -12.60 -33.89
N VAL A 241 0.30 -12.60 -34.25
CA VAL A 241 -0.78 -12.00 -33.42
C VAL A 241 -0.93 -12.65 -32.05
N ARG A 242 -0.45 -13.89 -31.87
CA ARG A 242 -0.52 -14.59 -30.58
C ARG A 242 0.30 -13.89 -29.50
N VAL A 243 1.40 -13.23 -29.87
CA VAL A 243 2.22 -12.44 -28.95
C VAL A 243 1.35 -11.40 -28.24
N LEU A 244 0.64 -10.57 -29.01
CA LEU A 244 -0.20 -9.50 -28.46
C LEU A 244 -1.44 -10.04 -27.72
N LYS A 245 -2.06 -11.11 -28.24
CA LYS A 245 -3.23 -11.72 -27.58
C LYS A 245 -2.90 -12.24 -26.19
N PHE A 246 -1.81 -12.98 -26.03
CA PHE A 246 -1.42 -13.49 -24.72
C PHE A 246 -0.84 -12.40 -23.81
N ALA A 247 -0.11 -11.42 -24.36
CA ALA A 247 0.33 -10.26 -23.59
C ALA A 247 -0.86 -9.54 -22.93
N ALA A 248 -1.90 -9.28 -23.73
CA ALA A 248 -3.10 -8.60 -23.27
C ALA A 248 -3.91 -9.47 -22.29
N PHE A 249 -4.09 -10.76 -22.60
CA PHE A 249 -4.81 -11.69 -21.72
C PHE A 249 -4.16 -11.75 -20.33
N TRP A 250 -2.86 -12.03 -20.26
CA TRP A 250 -2.15 -12.10 -18.98
C TRP A 250 -2.07 -10.73 -18.31
N GLY A 251 -2.00 -9.64 -19.07
CA GLY A 251 -2.00 -8.28 -18.51
C GLY A 251 -3.31 -7.95 -17.78
N VAL A 252 -4.45 -8.37 -18.34
CA VAL A 252 -5.75 -8.24 -17.67
C VAL A 252 -5.84 -9.21 -16.49
N PHE A 253 -5.41 -10.45 -16.68
CA PHE A 253 -5.44 -11.48 -15.63
C PHE A 253 -4.71 -11.02 -14.36
N PHE A 254 -3.43 -10.63 -14.48
CA PHE A 254 -2.65 -10.22 -13.32
C PHE A 254 -3.00 -8.83 -12.78
N LEU A 255 -3.64 -7.98 -13.58
CA LEU A 255 -4.27 -6.80 -13.05
C LEU A 255 -5.43 -7.16 -12.09
N LEU A 256 -6.25 -8.16 -12.44
CA LEU A 256 -7.32 -8.63 -11.56
C LEU A 256 -6.77 -9.29 -10.29
N VAL A 257 -5.75 -10.15 -10.41
CA VAL A 257 -5.04 -10.75 -9.28
C VAL A 257 -4.50 -9.66 -8.35
N GLY A 258 -3.68 -8.73 -8.89
CA GLY A 258 -3.11 -7.65 -8.10
C GLY A 258 -4.17 -6.73 -7.47
N LEU A 259 -5.28 -6.46 -8.15
CA LEU A 259 -6.40 -5.72 -7.55
C LEU A 259 -7.05 -6.50 -6.41
N PHE A 260 -7.31 -7.79 -6.61
CA PHE A 260 -7.97 -8.65 -5.63
C PHE A 260 -7.11 -8.82 -4.38
N GLU A 261 -5.88 -9.28 -4.54
CA GLU A 261 -5.01 -9.62 -3.41
C GLU A 261 -4.61 -8.37 -2.61
N GLU A 262 -4.20 -7.29 -3.30
CA GLU A 262 -3.82 -6.06 -2.60
C GLU A 262 -5.02 -5.43 -1.88
N PHE A 263 -6.22 -5.48 -2.47
CA PHE A 263 -7.41 -4.93 -1.82
C PHE A 263 -7.90 -5.81 -0.65
N LEU A 264 -7.94 -7.12 -0.84
CA LEU A 264 -8.36 -8.06 0.21
C LEU A 264 -7.41 -7.98 1.40
N MET A 265 -6.10 -7.91 1.17
CA MET A 265 -5.11 -7.90 2.25
C MET A 265 -4.90 -6.51 2.82
N ARG A 266 -4.57 -5.51 1.98
CA ARG A 266 -4.14 -4.18 2.42
C ARG A 266 -5.19 -3.08 2.25
N GLY A 267 -6.31 -3.39 1.60
CA GLY A 267 -7.45 -2.48 1.50
C GLY A 267 -8.29 -2.49 2.76
N TYR A 268 -9.48 -3.07 2.68
CA TYR A 268 -10.43 -3.03 3.80
C TYR A 268 -9.91 -3.76 5.06
N THR A 269 -9.24 -4.90 4.88
CA THR A 269 -8.77 -5.74 5.99
C THR A 269 -7.71 -5.04 6.83
N LEU A 270 -6.61 -4.58 6.23
CA LEU A 270 -5.57 -3.80 6.94
C LEU A 270 -6.16 -2.53 7.53
N PHE A 271 -7.02 -1.80 6.80
CA PHE A 271 -7.67 -0.60 7.30
C PHE A 271 -8.49 -0.86 8.58
N THR A 272 -9.19 -1.99 8.64
CA THR A 272 -9.99 -2.35 9.82
C THR A 272 -9.11 -2.80 10.98
N LEU A 273 -8.11 -3.64 10.72
CA LEU A 273 -7.23 -4.21 11.75
C LEU A 273 -6.28 -3.16 12.34
N MET A 274 -5.78 -2.22 11.54
CA MET A 274 -4.88 -1.17 12.05
C MET A 274 -5.57 -0.25 13.06
N GLN A 275 -6.90 -0.05 12.96
CA GLN A 275 -7.66 0.70 13.95
C GLN A 275 -7.69 0.00 15.33
N ALA A 276 -7.43 -1.31 15.38
CA ALA A 276 -7.40 -2.08 16.64
C ALA A 276 -5.98 -2.21 17.20
N PHE A 277 -4.99 -2.48 16.35
CA PHE A 277 -3.64 -2.88 16.77
C PHE A 277 -2.54 -1.88 16.37
N GLY A 278 -2.88 -0.83 15.62
CA GLY A 278 -1.93 0.03 14.94
C GLY A 278 -1.45 -0.55 13.61
N PHE A 279 -0.84 0.30 12.79
CA PHE A 279 -0.43 -0.03 11.42
C PHE A 279 0.55 -1.21 11.35
N TRP A 280 1.66 -1.16 12.08
CA TRP A 280 2.74 -2.15 11.92
C TRP A 280 2.36 -3.55 12.41
N PRO A 281 1.73 -3.74 13.58
CA PRO A 281 1.28 -5.06 13.99
C PRO A 281 0.28 -5.68 13.00
N ALA A 282 -0.66 -4.88 12.49
CA ALA A 282 -1.61 -5.34 11.48
C ALA A 282 -0.93 -5.70 10.15
N ALA A 283 0.04 -4.89 9.70
CA ALA A 283 0.82 -5.16 8.50
C ALA A 283 1.63 -6.44 8.62
N ILE A 284 2.31 -6.67 9.75
CA ILE A 284 3.08 -7.91 9.99
C ILE A 284 2.16 -9.13 9.97
N MET A 285 1.04 -9.06 10.71
CA MET A 285 0.07 -10.17 10.79
C MET A 285 -0.48 -10.54 9.40
N LEU A 286 -0.86 -9.55 8.60
CA LEU A 286 -1.40 -9.79 7.26
C LEU A 286 -0.34 -10.23 6.26
N SER A 287 0.91 -9.82 6.45
CA SER A 287 2.03 -10.28 5.62
C SER A 287 2.35 -11.75 5.88
N ILE A 288 2.32 -12.18 7.15
CA ILE A 288 2.44 -13.60 7.51
C ILE A 288 1.27 -14.39 6.91
N LEU A 289 0.04 -13.90 7.06
CA LEU A 289 -1.14 -14.56 6.50
C LEU A 289 -1.05 -14.68 4.97
N PHE A 290 -0.56 -13.64 4.29
CA PHE A 290 -0.39 -13.63 2.84
C PHE A 290 0.55 -14.74 2.37
N GLY A 291 1.73 -14.84 2.99
CA GLY A 291 2.66 -15.94 2.72
C GLY A 291 2.06 -17.32 3.06
N ALA A 292 1.33 -17.43 4.17
CA ALA A 292 0.70 -18.68 4.57
C ALA A 292 -0.36 -19.17 3.57
N ILE A 293 -1.16 -18.27 2.98
CA ILE A 293 -2.15 -18.61 1.96
C ILE A 293 -1.48 -19.15 0.69
N HIS A 294 -0.29 -18.65 0.33
CA HIS A 294 0.45 -19.14 -0.85
C HIS A 294 0.86 -20.60 -0.73
N LEU A 295 1.07 -21.14 0.48
CA LEU A 295 1.36 -22.57 0.68
C LEU A 295 0.25 -23.51 0.17
N ALA A 296 -0.95 -22.99 -0.11
CA ALA A 296 -2.03 -23.75 -0.74
C ALA A 296 -1.84 -23.92 -2.27
N ASN A 297 -0.94 -23.14 -2.89
CA ASN A 297 -0.65 -23.22 -4.32
C ASN A 297 0.14 -24.50 -4.63
N GLN A 298 -0.24 -25.17 -5.72
CA GLN A 298 0.47 -26.35 -6.17
C GLN A 298 1.88 -25.96 -6.66
N GLY A 299 2.91 -26.65 -6.15
CA GLY A 299 4.30 -26.36 -6.50
C GLY A 299 4.96 -25.28 -5.65
N GLU A 300 4.23 -24.66 -4.72
CA GLU A 300 4.77 -23.69 -3.77
C GLU A 300 5.63 -24.37 -2.69
N ALA A 301 6.61 -23.63 -2.15
CA ALA A 301 7.45 -24.06 -1.05
C ALA A 301 7.51 -22.98 0.04
N TRP A 302 7.97 -23.36 1.24
CA TRP A 302 8.08 -22.43 2.37
C TRP A 302 8.93 -21.19 2.06
N ILE A 303 9.93 -21.32 1.17
CA ILE A 303 10.81 -20.22 0.77
C ILE A 303 10.08 -19.19 -0.11
N GLY A 304 9.24 -19.64 -1.04
CA GLY A 304 8.39 -18.76 -1.86
C GLY A 304 7.28 -18.15 -1.02
N ALA A 305 6.64 -18.92 -0.13
CA ALA A 305 5.70 -18.38 0.85
C ALA A 305 6.32 -17.30 1.75
N ALA A 306 7.58 -17.48 2.18
CA ALA A 306 8.30 -16.46 2.94
C ALA A 306 8.59 -15.22 2.08
N ALA A 307 8.96 -15.39 0.81
CA ALA A 307 9.16 -14.29 -0.14
C ALA A 307 7.84 -13.51 -0.37
N ALA A 308 6.74 -14.22 -0.62
CA ALA A 308 5.38 -13.67 -0.75
C ALA A 308 5.00 -12.85 0.49
N GLY A 309 5.23 -13.38 1.70
CA GLY A 309 4.99 -12.64 2.94
C GLY A 309 5.83 -11.37 3.04
N LEU A 310 7.12 -11.42 2.70
CA LEU A 310 8.02 -10.26 2.77
C LEU A 310 7.71 -9.19 1.71
N ILE A 311 7.39 -9.57 0.48
CA ILE A 311 6.94 -8.61 -0.54
C ILE A 311 5.59 -8.02 -0.15
N GLY A 312 4.70 -8.82 0.45
CA GLY A 312 3.45 -8.35 1.03
C GLY A 312 3.65 -7.31 2.15
N PHE A 313 4.70 -7.47 2.94
CA PHE A 313 5.09 -6.49 3.96
C PHE A 313 5.65 -5.21 3.33
N PHE A 314 6.47 -5.36 2.28
CA PHE A 314 6.92 -4.24 1.47
C PHE A 314 5.73 -3.46 0.88
N PHE A 315 4.70 -4.11 0.36
CA PHE A 315 3.51 -3.42 -0.14
C PHE A 315 2.77 -2.64 0.95
N CYS A 316 2.76 -3.11 2.19
CA CYS A 316 2.26 -2.32 3.32
C CYS A 316 3.09 -1.03 3.52
N LEU A 317 4.42 -1.11 3.45
CA LEU A 317 5.27 0.08 3.44
C LEU A 317 4.89 1.02 2.29
N THR A 318 4.71 0.50 1.07
CA THR A 318 4.35 1.34 -0.08
C THR A 318 3.03 2.07 0.15
N LEU A 319 1.99 1.39 0.63
CA LEU A 319 0.73 2.00 1.03
C LEU A 319 0.96 3.13 2.03
N ARG A 320 1.77 2.88 3.07
CA ARG A 320 2.06 3.86 4.12
C ARG A 320 2.70 5.15 3.58
N ARG A 321 3.57 5.02 2.58
CA ARG A 321 4.31 6.15 2.00
C ARG A 321 3.59 6.84 0.83
N THR A 322 2.78 6.13 0.05
CA THR A 322 2.06 6.68 -1.11
C THR A 322 0.66 7.15 -0.76
N GLY A 323 0.07 6.62 0.32
CA GLY A 323 -1.30 6.91 0.72
C GLY A 323 -2.36 6.08 0.00
N ASN A 324 -1.98 5.18 -0.91
CA ASN A 324 -2.91 4.35 -1.68
C ASN A 324 -2.22 3.09 -2.26
N LEU A 325 -3.03 2.10 -2.63
CA LEU A 325 -2.61 0.79 -3.12
C LEU A 325 -2.17 0.77 -4.58
N TRP A 326 -2.39 1.84 -5.36
CA TRP A 326 -2.14 1.79 -6.81
C TRP A 326 -0.69 1.45 -7.16
N PHE A 327 0.29 1.84 -6.33
CA PHE A 327 1.69 1.41 -6.51
C PHE A 327 1.84 -0.10 -6.35
N ALA A 328 1.31 -0.65 -5.26
CA ALA A 328 1.37 -2.09 -4.97
C ALA A 328 0.65 -2.90 -6.06
N VAL A 329 -0.56 -2.48 -6.45
CA VAL A 329 -1.33 -3.13 -7.53
C VAL A 329 -0.54 -3.14 -8.84
N GLY A 330 0.06 -2.01 -9.22
CA GLY A 330 0.87 -1.92 -10.43
C GLY A 330 2.11 -2.81 -10.37
N PHE A 331 2.83 -2.78 -9.24
CA PHE A 331 4.01 -3.61 -9.02
C PHE A 331 3.64 -5.09 -9.13
N HIS A 332 2.68 -5.53 -8.32
CA HIS A 332 2.23 -6.92 -8.24
C HIS A 332 1.80 -7.42 -9.63
N ALA A 333 0.87 -6.73 -10.29
CA ALA A 333 0.40 -7.13 -11.62
C ALA A 333 1.52 -7.26 -12.66
N SER A 334 2.50 -6.35 -12.61
CA SER A 334 3.63 -6.34 -13.54
C SER A 334 4.66 -7.43 -13.25
N TRP A 335 4.86 -7.77 -11.98
CA TRP A 335 5.75 -8.84 -11.54
C TRP A 335 5.22 -10.17 -12.07
N ASP A 336 3.97 -10.50 -11.76
CA ASP A 336 3.34 -11.76 -12.16
C ASP A 336 3.20 -11.90 -13.68
N TRP A 337 2.84 -10.79 -14.36
CA TRP A 337 2.83 -10.74 -15.82
C TRP A 337 4.23 -10.97 -16.39
N GLY A 338 5.24 -10.40 -15.74
CA GLY A 338 6.64 -10.57 -16.06
C GLY A 338 7.06 -12.03 -15.94
N GLU A 339 6.70 -12.71 -14.86
CA GLU A 339 7.03 -14.13 -14.66
C GLU A 339 6.32 -15.02 -15.67
N THR A 340 5.00 -14.86 -15.74
CA THR A 340 4.13 -15.76 -16.49
C THR A 340 4.26 -15.57 -17.99
N TYR A 341 4.13 -14.33 -18.47
CA TYR A 341 4.13 -14.04 -19.89
C TYR A 341 5.53 -13.72 -20.40
N LEU A 342 6.22 -12.73 -19.82
CA LEU A 342 7.46 -12.20 -20.39
C LEU A 342 8.62 -13.21 -20.27
N TYR A 343 8.92 -13.66 -19.06
CA TYR A 343 10.04 -14.54 -18.77
C TYR A 343 9.69 -16.01 -18.85
N SER A 344 8.40 -16.36 -18.89
CA SER A 344 7.95 -17.73 -19.09
C SER A 344 8.48 -18.69 -18.03
N VAL A 345 8.40 -18.24 -16.78
CA VAL A 345 8.84 -18.95 -15.59
C VAL A 345 7.64 -19.30 -14.72
N PRO A 346 7.76 -20.28 -13.80
CA PRO A 346 6.71 -20.52 -12.84
C PRO A 346 6.43 -19.24 -12.04
N ASN A 347 5.15 -18.95 -11.81
CA ASN A 347 4.66 -17.93 -10.88
C ASN A 347 3.91 -18.67 -9.77
N SER A 348 4.40 -18.57 -8.54
CA SER A 348 3.85 -19.29 -7.38
C SER A 348 3.59 -20.78 -7.65
N GLY A 349 4.53 -21.44 -8.33
CA GLY A 349 4.45 -22.88 -8.64
C GLY A 349 3.76 -23.24 -9.97
N THR A 350 3.14 -22.28 -10.65
CA THR A 350 2.34 -22.55 -11.86
C THR A 350 3.02 -22.03 -13.12
N VAL A 351 3.10 -22.87 -14.16
CA VAL A 351 3.53 -22.46 -15.51
C VAL A 351 2.31 -22.33 -16.40
N ALA A 352 2.02 -21.09 -16.84
CA ALA A 352 0.83 -20.81 -17.63
C ALA A 352 1.09 -20.91 -19.14
N PRO A 353 0.11 -21.32 -19.97
CA PRO A 353 0.32 -21.44 -21.40
C PRO A 353 0.38 -20.08 -22.11
N GLY A 354 0.95 -20.06 -23.32
CA GLY A 354 1.02 -18.84 -24.13
C GLY A 354 1.98 -17.80 -23.54
N HIS A 355 3.09 -18.27 -22.99
CA HIS A 355 4.20 -17.47 -22.51
C HIS A 355 5.15 -17.11 -23.68
N LEU A 356 5.85 -15.96 -23.60
CA LEU A 356 6.59 -15.37 -24.72
C LEU A 356 7.89 -16.11 -25.06
N LEU A 357 8.65 -16.49 -24.05
CA LEU A 357 9.97 -17.11 -24.14
C LEU A 357 9.90 -18.62 -23.88
N SER A 358 10.95 -19.34 -24.27
CA SER A 358 11.14 -20.76 -23.95
C SER A 358 12.22 -20.92 -22.87
N SER A 359 12.01 -20.28 -21.72
CA SER A 359 13.01 -20.20 -20.66
C SER A 359 13.21 -21.53 -19.91
N SER A 360 14.36 -21.68 -19.27
CA SER A 360 14.70 -22.89 -18.52
C SER A 360 15.54 -22.59 -17.27
N PHE A 361 15.27 -23.33 -16.20
CA PHE A 361 16.04 -23.32 -14.96
C PHE A 361 16.93 -24.56 -14.83
N HIS A 362 18.08 -24.38 -14.21
CA HIS A 362 19.05 -25.45 -13.93
C HIS A 362 19.65 -25.26 -12.54
N GLY A 363 20.29 -26.30 -12.01
CA GLY A 363 20.99 -26.24 -10.73
C GLY A 363 20.08 -26.47 -9.52
N SER A 364 20.55 -26.08 -8.34
CA SER A 364 19.87 -26.41 -7.08
C SER A 364 18.58 -25.60 -6.88
N PRO A 365 17.50 -26.20 -6.36
CA PRO A 365 16.20 -25.54 -6.18
C PRO A 365 16.25 -24.26 -5.32
N TRP A 366 17.14 -24.18 -4.33
CA TRP A 366 17.26 -22.98 -3.48
C TRP A 366 17.92 -21.77 -4.20
N LEU A 367 18.66 -22.02 -5.30
CA LEU A 367 19.26 -20.98 -6.15
C LEU A 367 18.36 -20.64 -7.33
N SER A 368 17.85 -21.65 -8.03
CA SER A 368 16.98 -21.44 -9.21
C SER A 368 15.55 -21.07 -8.83
N GLY A 369 15.14 -21.44 -7.62
CA GLY A 369 13.78 -21.34 -7.10
C GLY A 369 12.90 -22.57 -7.36
N GLY A 370 13.44 -23.60 -8.02
CA GLY A 370 12.79 -24.90 -8.13
C GLY A 370 11.42 -24.85 -8.81
N SER A 371 10.43 -25.52 -8.21
CA SER A 371 9.05 -25.53 -8.72
C SER A 371 8.36 -24.17 -8.59
N VAL A 372 8.72 -23.37 -7.57
CA VAL A 372 8.10 -22.07 -7.28
C VAL A 372 8.31 -21.08 -8.42
N GLY A 373 9.48 -21.12 -9.05
CA GLY A 373 9.94 -20.09 -9.97
C GLY A 373 10.96 -19.17 -9.29
N PRO A 374 11.32 -18.02 -9.88
CA PRO A 374 12.39 -17.18 -9.36
C PRO A 374 12.10 -16.63 -7.95
N GLU A 375 10.84 -16.59 -7.52
CA GLU A 375 10.41 -16.26 -6.15
C GLU A 375 10.87 -17.29 -5.10
N GLY A 376 11.15 -18.53 -5.50
CA GLY A 376 11.71 -19.54 -4.62
C GLY A 376 13.23 -19.39 -4.42
N SER A 377 13.88 -18.50 -5.16
CA SER A 377 15.33 -18.29 -5.10
C SER A 377 15.71 -17.44 -3.88
N VAL A 378 16.81 -17.79 -3.21
CA VAL A 378 17.37 -16.94 -2.14
C VAL A 378 17.64 -15.49 -2.59
N PHE A 379 17.90 -15.27 -3.89
CA PHE A 379 18.18 -13.93 -4.41
C PHE A 379 16.95 -13.00 -4.36
N VAL A 380 15.73 -13.54 -4.30
CA VAL A 380 14.51 -12.73 -4.15
C VAL A 380 14.56 -11.91 -2.86
N PHE A 381 15.10 -12.46 -1.77
CA PHE A 381 15.18 -11.75 -0.49
C PHE A 381 16.12 -10.54 -0.55
N VAL A 382 17.20 -10.65 -1.32
CA VAL A 382 18.12 -9.54 -1.57
C VAL A 382 17.43 -8.45 -2.39
N VAL A 383 16.66 -8.83 -3.41
CA VAL A 383 15.87 -7.90 -4.20
C VAL A 383 14.81 -7.19 -3.34
N ILE A 384 14.05 -7.93 -2.52
CA ILE A 384 13.06 -7.36 -1.60
C ILE A 384 13.70 -6.41 -0.58
N ALA A 385 14.85 -6.78 0.01
CA ALA A 385 15.58 -5.91 0.92
C ALA A 385 16.06 -4.62 0.22
N GLY A 386 16.57 -4.74 -1.01
CA GLY A 386 16.94 -3.60 -1.84
C GLY A 386 15.75 -2.69 -2.15
N LEU A 387 14.62 -3.27 -2.56
CA LEU A 387 13.37 -2.56 -2.80
C LEU A 387 12.93 -1.78 -1.57
N TRP A 388 12.95 -2.41 -0.40
CA TRP A 388 12.60 -1.78 0.87
C TRP A 388 13.47 -0.55 1.13
N VAL A 389 14.79 -0.70 1.09
CA VAL A 389 15.74 0.39 1.38
C VAL A 389 15.59 1.52 0.37
N ILE A 390 15.57 1.21 -0.93
CA ILE A 390 15.49 2.24 -1.97
C ILE A 390 14.16 2.98 -1.87
N PHE A 391 13.05 2.25 -1.72
CA PHE A 391 11.73 2.87 -1.67
C PHE A 391 11.54 3.75 -0.43
N ASP A 392 11.97 3.29 0.75
CA ASP A 392 11.89 4.04 2.00
C ASP A 392 12.69 5.35 1.93
N ARG A 393 13.85 5.33 1.27
CA ARG A 393 14.69 6.53 1.06
C ARG A 393 14.09 7.50 0.07
N LEU A 394 13.44 7.00 -0.99
CA LEU A 394 12.78 7.85 -1.99
C LEU A 394 11.45 8.42 -1.49
N HIS A 395 10.81 7.77 -0.51
CA HIS A 395 9.51 8.19 0.04
C HIS A 395 9.54 8.26 1.57
N PRO A 396 10.26 9.23 2.16
CA PRO A 396 10.42 9.34 3.61
C PRO A 396 9.15 9.81 4.34
N GLU A 397 8.19 10.40 3.62
CA GLU A 397 6.95 10.93 4.19
C GLU A 397 5.92 9.82 4.43
N VAL A 398 5.19 9.91 5.55
CA VAL A 398 4.03 9.05 5.81
C VAL A 398 2.78 9.75 5.28
N LYS A 399 2.07 9.10 4.36
CA LYS A 399 0.85 9.65 3.72
C LYS A 399 -0.42 8.89 4.08
N TYR A 400 -0.30 7.64 4.50
CA TYR A 400 -1.40 6.85 5.04
C TYR A 400 -1.30 6.81 6.57
N PRO A 401 -2.22 7.48 7.30
CA PRO A 401 -2.20 7.44 8.75
C PRO A 401 -2.60 6.05 9.27
N GLY A 402 -1.99 5.67 10.39
CA GLY A 402 -2.30 4.44 11.14
C GLY A 402 -3.30 4.67 12.26
#